data_AF-A0A950D589-F1
#
_entry.id   AF-A0A950D589-F1
#
_cell.length_a   1.000
_cell.length_b   1.000
_cell.length_c   1.000
_cell.angle_alpha   90.00
_cell.angle_beta   90.00
_cell.angle_gamma   90.00
#
_symmetry.space_group_name_H-M   'P 1'
#
loop_
_entity.id
_entity.type
_entity.pdbx_description
1 polymer ?
#
loop_
_entity_poly.entity_id
_entity_poly.type
_entity_poly.pdbx_seq_one_letter_code
_entity_poly.pdbx_strand_id
1 'polypeptide(L)' 'MIAGTSVRDVTVQDRLRGAVWGQFVGDAAALGTHWIYDLQELSAQFPGGVVGFESPQPGHYHEGRKPGDQT' A
#
# COMPACT_ATOMS: atom_id res chain seq x y z
N MET A 1 4.00 -24.90 -29.34
CA MET A 1 5.21 -24.66 -28.53
C MET A 1 4.99 -23.39 -27.73
N ILE A 2 4.51 -23.50 -26.49
CA ILE A 2 4.32 -22.35 -25.60
C ILE A 2 5.56 -22.33 -24.71
N ALA A 3 6.41 -21.32 -24.86
CA ALA A 3 7.60 -21.17 -24.04
C ALA A 3 7.17 -20.97 -22.58
N GLY A 4 7.42 -21.96 -21.73
CA GLY A 4 7.21 -21.84 -20.30
C GLY A 4 8.13 -20.78 -19.75
N THR A 5 7.57 -19.70 -19.21
CA THR A 5 8.33 -18.69 -18.47
C THR A 5 8.96 -19.35 -17.26
N SER A 6 10.28 -19.55 -17.31
CA SER A 6 11.07 -19.91 -16.15
C SER A 6 10.95 -18.81 -15.11
N VAL A 7 10.33 -19.12 -13.98
CA VAL A 7 10.31 -18.22 -12.81
C VAL A 7 11.76 -18.17 -12.31
N ARG A 8 12.36 -16.97 -12.30
CA ARG A 8 13.69 -16.78 -11.72
C ARG A 8 13.63 -17.08 -10.22
N ASP A 9 14.63 -17.79 -9.72
CA ASP A 9 14.80 -17.99 -8.28
C ASP A 9 15.02 -16.65 -7.57
N VAL A 10 14.29 -16.41 -6.49
CA VAL A 10 14.42 -15.20 -5.67
C VAL A 10 15.69 -15.29 -4.82
N THR A 11 16.65 -14.41 -5.08
CA THR A 11 17.91 -14.38 -4.34
C THR A 11 17.78 -13.69 -2.97
N VAL A 12 18.78 -13.83 -2.11
CA VAL A 12 18.86 -13.03 -0.87
C VAL A 12 18.90 -11.53 -1.19
N GLN A 13 19.61 -11.12 -2.24
CA GLN A 13 19.67 -9.71 -2.64
C GLN A 13 18.30 -9.17 -3.07
N ASP A 14 17.49 -9.98 -3.75
CA ASP A 14 16.13 -9.61 -4.13
C ASP A 14 15.22 -9.47 -2.91
N ARG A 15 15.38 -10.35 -1.91
CA ARG A 15 14.67 -10.22 -0.62
C ARG A 15 15.04 -8.94 0.11
N LEU A 16 16.33 -8.59 0.14
CA LEU A 16 16.80 -7.35 0.79
C LEU A 16 16.25 -6.11 0.06
N ARG A 17 16.28 -6.09 -1.28
CA ARG A 17 15.65 -5.02 -2.07
C ARG A 17 14.15 -4.94 -1.81
N GLY A 18 13.47 -6.09 -1.80
CA GLY A 18 12.04 -6.18 -1.53
C GLY A 18 11.67 -5.69 -0.13
N ALA A 19 12.51 -5.93 0.88
CA ALA A 19 12.28 -5.41 2.22
C ALA A 19 12.34 -3.88 2.27
N VAL A 20 13.36 -3.27 1.63
CA VAL A 20 13.51 -1.82 1.56
C VAL A 20 12.35 -1.19 0.79
N TRP A 21 12.03 -1.70 -0.41
CA TRP A 21 10.90 -1.20 -1.19
C TRP A 21 9.57 -1.45 -0.50
N GLY A 22 9.39 -2.61 0.12
CA GLY A 22 8.19 -2.98 0.86
C GLY A 22 7.91 -2.07 2.04
N GLN A 23 8.95 -1.58 2.73
CA GLN A 23 8.80 -0.57 3.78
C GLN A 23 8.20 0.72 3.22
N PHE A 24 8.77 1.28 2.15
CA PHE A 24 8.29 2.55 1.58
C PHE A 24 6.90 2.42 0.96
N VAL A 25 6.63 1.30 0.26
CA VAL A 25 5.31 1.00 -0.32
C VAL A 25 4.28 0.78 0.78
N GLY A 26 4.64 0.08 1.85
CA GLY A 26 3.75 -0.17 2.99
C GLY A 26 3.36 1.12 3.71
N ASP A 27 4.31 2.00 3.99
CA ASP A 27 4.03 3.29 4.60
C ASP A 27 3.14 4.18 3.71
N ALA A 28 3.49 4.28 2.41
CA ALA A 28 2.69 5.02 1.44
C ALA A 28 1.25 4.47 1.30
N ALA A 29 1.07 3.15 1.36
CA ALA A 29 -0.25 2.51 1.31
C ALA A 29 -1.07 2.74 2.59
N ALA A 30 -0.41 2.88 3.74
CA ALA A 30 -1.10 3.14 5.00
C ALA A 30 -1.68 4.56 5.07
N LEU A 31 -1.09 5.54 4.38
CA LEU A 31 -1.45 6.96 4.47
C LEU A 31 -2.96 7.26 4.42
N GLY A 32 -3.66 6.83 3.37
CA GLY A 32 -5.08 7.16 3.20
C GLY A 32 -5.99 6.52 4.25
N THR A 33 -5.55 5.42 4.86
CA THR A 33 -6.31 4.66 5.87
C THR A 33 -5.82 4.88 7.29
N HIS A 34 -4.79 5.72 7.46
CA HIS A 34 -4.10 5.88 8.73
C HIS A 34 -5.12 6.34 9.79
N TRP A 35 -5.10 5.64 10.94
CA TRP A 35 -5.97 5.86 12.09
C TRP A 35 -7.43 5.41 11.94
N ILE A 36 -7.79 4.74 10.84
CA ILE A 36 -9.11 4.10 10.69
C ILE A 36 -9.02 2.63 11.13
N TYR A 37 -9.22 2.39 12.43
CA TYR A 37 -9.11 1.05 13.01
C TYR A 37 -10.44 0.28 13.04
N ASP A 38 -11.57 0.99 12.98
CA ASP A 38 -12.88 0.36 12.87
C ASP A 38 -13.08 -0.16 11.44
N LEU A 39 -13.27 -1.46 11.29
CA LEU A 39 -13.42 -2.09 9.97
C LEU A 39 -14.74 -1.76 9.28
N GLN A 40 -15.79 -1.42 10.03
CA GLN A 40 -17.05 -0.95 9.46
C GLN A 40 -16.88 0.47 8.93
N GLU A 41 -16.18 1.33 9.68
CA GLU A 41 -15.80 2.67 9.22
C GLU A 41 -14.91 2.59 7.98
N LEU A 42 -13.87 1.75 8.00
CA LEU A 42 -12.97 1.54 6.85
C LEU A 42 -13.77 1.07 5.61
N SER A 43 -14.68 0.11 5.78
CA SER A 43 -15.50 -0.39 4.67
C SER A 43 -16.50 0.65 4.16
N ALA A 44 -17.03 1.51 5.03
CA ALA A 44 -17.93 2.59 4.65
C ALA A 44 -17.21 3.71 3.89
N GLN A 45 -15.98 4.04 4.30
CA GLN A 45 -15.15 5.05 3.64
C GLN A 45 -14.51 4.55 2.34
N PHE A 46 -14.19 3.25 2.26
CA PHE A 46 -13.57 2.59 1.09
C PHE A 46 -14.45 1.42 0.60
N PRO A 47 -15.62 1.67 0.01
CA PRO A 47 -16.58 0.62 -0.36
C PRO A 47 -16.07 -0.34 -1.45
N GLY A 48 -15.05 0.05 -2.22
CA GLY A 48 -14.35 -0.81 -3.18
C GLY A 48 -13.13 -1.54 -2.60
N GLY A 49 -12.86 -1.35 -1.31
CA GLY A 49 -11.62 -1.73 -0.66
C GLY A 49 -10.47 -0.75 -0.96
N VAL A 50 -9.33 -1.01 -0.31
CA VAL A 50 -8.07 -0.28 -0.49
C VAL A 50 -7.31 -0.96 -1.62
N VAL A 51 -7.11 -0.25 -2.74
CA VAL A 51 -6.55 -0.86 -3.96
C VAL A 51 -5.24 -0.21 -4.41
N GLY A 52 -4.78 0.82 -3.71
CA GLY A 52 -3.50 1.46 -3.97
C GLY A 52 -3.12 2.45 -2.89
N PHE A 53 -2.67 3.62 -3.32
CA PHE A 53 -2.33 4.73 -2.43
C PHE A 53 -3.54 5.64 -2.31
N GLU A 54 -4.42 5.35 -1.37
CA GLU A 54 -5.61 6.16 -1.14
C GLU A 54 -5.22 7.53 -0.57
N SER A 55 -5.96 8.57 -0.93
CA SER A 55 -5.81 9.89 -0.31
C SER A 55 -6.42 9.89 1.10
N PRO A 56 -5.84 10.62 2.08
CA PRO A 56 -6.51 10.89 3.34
C PRO A 56 -7.84 11.63 3.11
N GLN A 57 -8.88 11.23 3.84
CA GLN A 57 -10.19 11.87 3.73
C GLN A 57 -10.18 13.26 4.36
N PRO A 58 -11.02 14.21 3.88
CA PRO A 58 -11.18 15.52 4.51
C PRO A 58 -11.56 15.38 5.99
N GLY A 59 -10.92 16.18 6.85
CA GLY A 59 -11.15 16.15 8.30
C GLY A 59 -10.46 15.01 9.05
N HIS A 60 -9.73 14.12 8.37
CA HIS A 60 -8.95 13.05 9.00
C HIS A 60 -7.46 13.41 9.13
N TYR A 61 -6.71 12.55 9.83
CA TYR A 61 -5.26 12.68 9.94
C TYR A 61 -4.60 12.72 8.55
N HIS A 62 -3.53 13.49 8.43
CA HIS A 62 -2.78 13.70 7.19
C HIS A 62 -3.58 14.36 6.04
N GLU A 63 -4.71 15.03 6.32
CA GLU A 63 -5.45 15.81 5.33
C GLU A 63 -4.53 16.70 4.48
N GLY A 64 -4.73 16.66 3.16
CA GLY A 64 -3.95 17.44 2.18
C GLY A 64 -2.66 16.79 1.69
N ARG A 65 -2.24 15.65 2.28
CA ARG A 65 -1.18 14.80 1.71
C ARG A 65 -1.68 14.10 0.44
N LYS A 66 -0.73 13.70 -0.42
CA LYS A 66 -1.02 13.09 -1.72
C LYS A 66 -0.85 11.57 -1.65
N PRO A 67 -1.59 10.81 -2.48
CA PRO A 67 -1.29 9.41 -2.77
C PRO A 67 0.21 9.15 -2.97
N GLY A 68 0.77 8.27 -2.15
CA GLY A 68 2.19 7.88 -2.25
C GLY A 68 3.15 8.64 -1.34
N ASP A 69 2.69 9.73 -0.69
CA ASP A 69 3.47 10.39 0.36
C ASP A 69 3.70 9.42 1.54
N GLN A 70 4.78 9.65 2.28
CA GLN A 70 5.02 8.94 3.54
C GLN A 70 4.17 9.54 4.67
N THR A 71 3.79 8.71 5.64
CA THR A 71 2.96 9.14 6.79
C THR A 71 3.65 10.16 7.69
#